data_AF-A0A914G8W7-F1
#
_entry.id   AF-A0A914G8W7-F1
#
_cell.length_a   1.000
_cell.length_b   1.000
_cell.length_c   1.000
_cell.angle_alpha   90.00
_cell.angle_beta   90.00
_cell.angle_gamma   90.00
#
_symmetry.space_group_name_H-M   'P 1'
#
loop_
_entity.id
_entity.type
_entity.pdbx_description
1 polymer ?
#
loop_
_entity_poly.entity_id
_entity_poly.type
_entity_poly.pdbx_seq_one_letter_code
_entity_poly.pdbx_strand_id
1 'polypeptide(L)'
;MQLLQFFNKYDIQLVKNDLESYMITVIDESNVCQLANCSLLTNALKLEKKCYEFLQGCLKNPKPISDFDLLDKDFGMNLLKGYFCHVSS
;
A
#
# COMPACT_ATOMS: atom_id res chain seq x y z
N MET A 1 0.03 10.15 -8.32
CA MET A 1 -1.26 9.48 -8.05
C MET A 1 -2.28 9.60 -9.20
N GLN A 2 -2.49 10.79 -9.79
CA GLN A 2 -3.43 10.98 -10.92
C GLN A 2 -3.15 10.08 -12.15
N LEU A 3 -1.88 9.76 -12.40
CA LEU A 3 -1.48 8.89 -13.51
C LEU A 3 -2.01 7.44 -13.37
N LEU A 4 -1.92 6.84 -12.18
CA LEU A 4 -2.38 5.46 -11.95
C LEU A 4 -3.91 5.36 -12.09
N GLN A 5 -4.63 6.37 -11.57
CA GLN A 5 -6.08 6.47 -11.71
C GLN A 5 -6.50 6.66 -13.18
N PHE A 6 -5.76 7.47 -13.93
CA PHE A 6 -5.96 7.63 -15.38
C PHE A 6 -5.79 6.30 -16.11
N PHE A 7 -4.68 5.59 -15.92
CA PHE A 7 -4.46 4.31 -16.60
C PHE A 7 -5.45 3.22 -16.20
N ASN A 8 -5.91 3.22 -14.94
CA ASN A 8 -6.95 2.30 -14.51
C ASN A 8 -8.32 2.62 -15.15
N LYS A 9 -8.60 3.90 -15.43
CA LYS A 9 -9.84 4.34 -16.10
C LYS A 9 -9.88 3.99 -17.59
N TYR A 10 -8.72 3.97 -18.26
CA TYR A 10 -8.61 3.72 -19.70
C TYR A 10 -8.11 2.29 -20.06
N ASP A 11 -8.05 1.40 -19.07
CA ASP A 11 -7.64 -0.02 -19.18
C ASP A 11 -6.33 -0.26 -19.95
N ILE A 12 -5.36 0.66 -19.77
CA ILE A 12 -4.04 0.56 -20.39
C ILE A 12 -3.16 -0.33 -19.50
N GLN A 13 -3.34 -1.65 -19.62
CA GLN A 13 -2.74 -2.66 -18.74
C GLN A 13 -1.20 -2.67 -18.70
N LEU A 14 -0.54 -2.38 -19.83
CA LEU A 14 0.94 -2.42 -19.89
C LEU A 14 1.54 -1.29 -19.03
N VAL A 15 1.01 -0.08 -19.19
CA VAL A 15 1.45 1.10 -18.43
C VAL A 15 1.03 0.99 -16.96
N LYS A 16 -0.09 0.32 -16.65
CA LYS A 16 -0.50 0.02 -15.28
C LYS A 16 0.55 -0.82 -14.55
N ASN A 17 1.05 -1.88 -15.18
CA ASN A 17 2.08 -2.75 -14.59
C ASN A 17 3.41 -2.05 -14.38
N ASP A 18 3.84 -1.24 -15.35
CA ASP A 18 5.08 -0.46 -15.25
C ASP A 18 4.97 0.59 -14.14
N LEU A 19 3.83 1.27 -14.03
CA LEU A 19 3.59 2.24 -12.98
C LEU A 19 3.51 1.59 -11.61
N GLU A 20 2.83 0.44 -11.49
CA GLU A 20 2.76 -0.31 -10.24
C GLU A 20 4.16 -0.76 -9.78
N SER A 21 4.98 -1.24 -10.72
CA SER A 21 6.37 -1.62 -10.45
C SER A 21 7.21 -0.43 -10.02
N TYR A 22 7.07 0.73 -10.69
CA TYR A 22 7.75 1.95 -10.30
C TYR A 22 7.33 2.42 -8.89
N MET A 23 6.02 2.45 -8.62
CA MET A 23 5.48 2.86 -7.31
C MET A 23 5.99 1.96 -6.17
N ILE A 24 6.18 0.66 -6.43
CA ILE A 24 6.80 -0.26 -5.46
C ILE A 24 8.25 0.15 -5.13
N THR A 25 9.03 0.61 -6.11
CA THR A 25 10.45 0.96 -5.88
C THR A 25 10.63 2.22 -5.04
N VAL A 26 9.58 3.04 -4.90
CA VAL A 26 9.62 4.30 -4.17
C VAL A 26 8.87 4.26 -2.84
N ILE A 27 8.39 3.10 -2.39
CA ILE A 27 7.71 2.98 -1.09
C ILE A 27 8.67 3.34 0.05
N ASP A 28 8.25 4.28 0.90
CA ASP A 28 8.97 4.70 2.11
C ASP A 28 8.00 5.13 3.24
N GLU A 29 8.56 5.52 4.39
CA GLU A 29 7.80 5.96 5.57
C GLU A 29 6.96 7.23 5.35
N SER A 30 7.25 8.01 4.30
CA SER A 30 6.54 9.25 3.98
C SER A 30 5.32 9.04 3.07
N ASN A 31 5.32 7.96 2.27
CA ASN A 31 4.33 7.77 1.21
C ASN A 31 3.53 6.46 1.28
N VAL A 32 3.94 5.50 2.11
CA VAL A 32 3.35 4.15 2.16
C VAL A 32 1.83 4.17 2.40
N CYS A 33 1.32 5.06 3.26
CA CYS A 33 -0.11 5.17 3.52
C CYS A 33 -0.89 5.70 2.31
N GLN A 34 -0.34 6.69 1.62
CA GLN A 34 -0.94 7.24 0.40
C GLN A 34 -0.92 6.21 -0.74
N LEU A 35 0.17 5.45 -0.88
CA LEU A 35 0.30 4.38 -1.87
C LEU A 35 -0.62 3.20 -1.57
N ALA A 36 -0.80 2.82 -0.29
CA ALA A 36 -1.75 1.80 0.13
C ALA A 36 -3.18 2.20 -0.28
N ASN A 37 -3.63 3.40 0.07
CA ASN A 37 -4.95 3.90 -0.31
C ASN A 37 -5.11 3.99 -1.84
N CYS A 38 -4.07 4.43 -2.55
CA CYS A 38 -4.08 4.47 -4.01
C CYS A 38 -4.24 3.08 -4.62
N SER A 39 -3.60 2.07 -4.04
CA SER A 39 -3.65 0.69 -4.54
C SER A 39 -5.07 0.10 -4.47
N LEU A 40 -5.81 0.41 -3.40
CA LEU A 40 -7.22 0.06 -3.26
C LEU A 40 -8.09 0.73 -4.33
N LEU A 41 -7.93 2.04 -4.52
CA LEU A 41 -8.71 2.81 -5.50
C LEU A 41 -8.43 2.38 -6.95
N THR A 42 -7.26 1.82 -7.22
CA THR A 42 -6.82 1.46 -8.57
C THR A 42 -6.76 -0.05 -8.81
N ASN A 43 -7.20 -0.85 -7.83
CA ASN A 43 -7.10 -2.30 -7.85
C ASN A 43 -5.70 -2.76 -8.27
N ALA A 44 -4.66 -2.18 -7.65
CA ALA A 44 -3.25 -2.43 -7.91
C ALA A 44 -2.72 -3.41 -6.84
N LEU A 45 -3.05 -4.69 -7.01
CA LEU A 45 -2.84 -5.74 -6.01
C LEU A 45 -1.37 -5.97 -5.63
N LYS A 46 -0.41 -5.75 -6.54
CA LYS A 46 1.02 -5.91 -6.23
C LYS A 46 1.49 -4.76 -5.36
N LEU A 47 1.06 -3.54 -5.68
CA LEU A 47 1.37 -2.36 -4.87
C LEU A 47 0.74 -2.47 -3.49
N GLU A 48 -0.51 -2.91 -3.41
CA GLU A 48 -1.23 -3.15 -2.15
C GLU A 48 -0.44 -4.10 -1.25
N LYS A 49 -0.06 -5.27 -1.80
CA LYS A 49 0.74 -6.26 -1.08
C LYS A 49 2.06 -5.69 -0.58
N LYS A 50 2.76 -4.88 -1.40
CA LYS A 50 4.04 -4.30 -0.99
C LYS A 50 3.90 -3.23 0.08
N CYS A 51 2.86 -2.41 0.03
CA CYS A 51 2.55 -1.47 1.12
C CYS A 51 2.24 -2.23 2.41
N TYR A 52 1.49 -3.33 2.31
CA TYR A 52 1.18 -4.19 3.46
C TYR A 52 2.43 -4.80 4.10
N GLU A 53 3.32 -5.39 3.30
CA GLU A 53 4.61 -5.94 3.76
C GLU A 53 5.46 -4.88 4.47
N PHE A 54 5.54 -3.67 3.91
CA PHE A 54 6.28 -2.56 4.51
C PHE A 54 5.70 -2.16 5.87
N LEU A 55 4.38 -1.93 5.93
CA LEU A 55 3.67 -1.53 7.15
C LEU A 55 3.76 -2.61 8.24
N GLN A 56 3.69 -3.89 7.88
CA GLN A 56 3.94 -4.98 8.83
C GLN A 56 5.37 -4.96 9.38
N GLY A 57 6.36 -4.65 8.54
CA GLY A 57 7.74 -4.44 8.97
C GLY A 57 7.86 -3.34 10.00
N CYS A 58 7.16 -2.21 9.80
CA CYS A 58 7.11 -1.11 10.74
C CYS A 58 6.39 -1.47 12.05
N LEU A 59 5.37 -2.33 12.04
CA LEU A 59 4.75 -2.82 13.29
C LEU A 59 5.71 -3.70 14.10
N LYS A 60 6.57 -4.47 13.44
CA LYS A 60 7.59 -5.31 14.10
C LYS A 60 8.78 -4.48 14.61
N ASN A 61 9.16 -3.45 13.88
CA ASN A 61 10.21 -2.52 14.24
C ASN A 61 9.69 -1.08 14.11
N PRO A 62 9.13 -0.50 15.19
CA PRO A 62 8.43 0.77 15.16
C PRO A 62 9.26 1.88 14.53
N LYS A 63 8.74 2.41 13.43
CA LYS A 63 9.23 3.62 12.77
C LYS A 63 8.09 4.62 12.65
N PRO A 64 8.36 5.92 12.74
CA PRO A 64 7.35 6.93 12.46
C PRO A 64 6.90 6.79 11.00
N ILE A 65 5.59 6.69 10.79
CA ILE A 65 4.96 6.68 9.47
C ILE A 65 4.17 7.95 9.32
N SER A 66 4.37 8.65 8.22
CA SER A 66 3.61 9.85 7.89
C SER A 66 2.20 9.47 7.46
N ASP A 67 1.23 10.31 7.81
CA ASP A 67 -0.16 10.16 7.36
C ASP A 67 -0.81 8.82 7.74
N PHE A 68 -0.34 8.17 8.82
CA PHE A 68 -0.90 6.90 9.27
C PHE A 68 -2.38 7.02 9.69
N ASP A 69 -2.76 8.19 10.20
CA ASP A 69 -4.13 8.59 10.51
C ASP A 69 -5.03 8.70 9.27
N LEU A 70 -4.43 8.85 8.08
CA LEU A 70 -5.13 8.89 6.80
C LEU A 70 -5.20 7.51 6.12
N LEU A 71 -4.60 6.46 6.70
CA LEU A 71 -4.67 5.11 6.16
C LEU A 71 -6.13 4.63 6.15
N ASP A 72 -6.54 3.99 5.06
CA ASP A 72 -7.86 3.39 4.95
C ASP A 72 -8.13 2.46 6.14
N LYS A 73 -9.32 2.61 6.75
CA LYS A 73 -9.65 1.92 8.00
C LYS A 73 -9.69 0.41 7.82
N ASP A 74 -10.22 -0.08 6.71
CA ASP A 74 -10.32 -1.51 6.46
C ASP A 74 -8.94 -2.09 6.19
N PHE A 75 -8.10 -1.36 5.46
CA PHE A 75 -6.69 -1.71 5.29
C PHE A 75 -5.96 -1.79 6.63
N GLY A 76 -6.08 -0.76 7.48
CA GLY A 76 -5.47 -0.72 8.80
C GLY A 76 -5.95 -1.85 9.71
N MET A 77 -7.24 -2.16 9.69
CA MET A 77 -7.79 -3.30 10.44
C MET A 77 -7.25 -4.64 9.94
N ASN A 78 -7.09 -4.82 8.62
CA ASN A 78 -6.50 -6.03 8.04
C ASN A 78 -4.99 -6.15 8.36
N LEU A 79 -4.29 -5.02 8.42
CA LEU A 79 -2.90 -4.95 8.86
C LEU A 79 -2.76 -5.45 10.30
N LEU A 80 -3.59 -4.93 11.21
CA LEU A 80 -3.59 -5.33 12.61
C LEU A 80 -4.00 -6.80 12.80
N LYS A 81 -5.06 -7.26 12.12
CA LYS A 81 -5.46 -8.68 12.16
C LYS A 81 -4.31 -9.60 11.75
N GLY A 82 -3.66 -9.32 10.63
CA GLY A 82 -2.52 -10.11 10.17
C GLY A 82 -1.34 -10.09 11.13
N TYR A 83 -1.08 -8.96 11.79
CA TYR A 83 -0.07 -8.88 12.84
C TYR A 83 -0.41 -9.79 14.03
N PHE A 84 -1.61 -9.65 14.62
CA PHE A 84 -2.00 -10.43 15.81
C PHE A 84 -2.15 -11.92 15.55
N CYS A 85 -2.54 -12.33 14.33
CA CYS A 85 -2.58 -13.74 13.94
C CYS A 85 -1.19 -14.40 13.92
N HIS A 86 -0.11 -13.64 13.72
CA HIS A 86 1.27 -14.17 13.71
C HIS A 86 2.00 -14.08 15.06
N VAL A 87 1.50 -13.31 16.01
CA VAL A 87 2.11 -13.13 17.35
C VAL A 87 1.53 -14.12 18.38
N SER A 88 0.46 -14.84 18.02
CA SER A 88 -0.28 -15.75 18.92
C SER A 88 0.09 -17.23 18.76
N SER A 89 1.21 -17.56 18.09
CA SER A 89 1.63 -18.92 17.77
C SER A 89 3.06 -19.26 18.22
#